data_AF-A0A7J8I1Q9-F1
#
_entry.id   AF-A0A7J8I1Q9-F1
#
_cell.length_a   1.000
_cell.length_b   1.000
_cell.length_c   1.000
_cell.angle_alpha   90.00
_cell.angle_beta   90.00
_cell.angle_gamma   90.00
#
_symmetry.space_group_name_H-M   'P 1'
#
loop_
_entity.id
_entity.type
_entity.pdbx_description
1 polymer ?
#
loop_
_entity_poly.entity_id
_entity_poly.type
_entity_poly.pdbx_seq_one_letter_code
_entity_poly.pdbx_strand_id
1 'polypeptide(L)'
;MVFWRGVSSAVAVGKEPVLSRRENENGCVLETLHCAGCALSLGYIYRCTPDHLDYKRDLFCLKVEATESYVLGSSEKQIVSEDKELFNLESRVEIENSLKQMEDVLKVLQTKLQDVETKLSSSSHAETSCESPV
;
A
#
# COMPACT_ATOMS: atom_id res chain seq x y z
N MET A 1 8.17 15.77 8.18
CA MET A 1 9.63 15.56 8.05
C MET A 1 10.00 14.29 8.80
N VAL A 2 10.99 13.56 8.31
CA VAL A 2 11.55 12.35 8.97
C VAL A 2 13.00 12.63 9.35
N PHE A 3 13.43 12.16 10.51
CA PHE A 3 14.75 12.44 11.08
C PHE A 3 15.62 11.19 11.04
N TRP A 4 16.82 11.30 10.48
CA TRP A 4 17.78 10.21 10.37
C TRP A 4 19.11 10.60 11.00
N ARG A 5 19.76 9.64 11.65
CA ARG A 5 21.13 9.80 12.17
C ARG A 5 22.20 9.67 11.07
N GLY A 6 21.86 9.01 9.97
CA GLY A 6 22.77 8.78 8.86
C GLY A 6 22.03 8.63 7.55
N VAL A 7 22.73 8.97 6.47
CA VAL A 7 22.27 8.89 5.08
C VAL A 7 23.40 8.30 4.23
N SER A 8 23.09 7.83 3.03
CA SER A 8 24.11 7.39 2.08
C SER A 8 24.81 8.58 1.42
N SER A 9 25.88 8.31 0.66
CA SER A 9 26.57 9.30 -0.17
C SER A 9 25.71 9.89 -1.29
N ALA A 10 24.50 9.38 -1.51
CA ALA A 10 23.53 9.94 -2.46
C ALA A 10 22.92 11.26 -1.96
N VAL A 11 23.13 11.62 -0.68
CA VAL A 11 22.68 12.89 -0.11
C VAL A 11 23.89 13.81 0.07
N ALA A 12 23.81 15.00 -0.51
CA ALA A 12 24.83 16.03 -0.39
C ALA A 12 24.31 17.22 0.44
N VAL A 13 25.22 17.85 1.16
CA VAL A 13 24.95 19.01 2.02
C VAL A 13 25.31 20.29 1.28
N GLY A 14 24.40 21.26 1.27
CA GLY A 14 24.61 22.57 0.70
C GLY A 14 25.65 23.35 1.50
N LYS A 15 26.44 24.16 0.79
CA LYS A 15 27.56 24.93 1.39
C LYS A 15 27.09 26.19 2.12
N GLU A 16 25.91 26.70 1.76
CA GLU A 16 25.41 27.96 2.27
C GLU A 16 24.37 27.72 3.38
N PRO A 17 24.61 28.21 4.60
CA PRO A 17 23.64 28.13 5.67
C PRO A 17 22.48 29.11 5.44
N VAL A 18 21.28 28.70 5.84
CA VAL A 18 20.03 29.44 5.68
C VAL A 18 19.36 29.60 7.03
N LEU A 19 18.85 30.79 7.34
CA LEU A 19 18.04 31.01 8.54
C LEU A 19 16.60 30.55 8.31
N SER A 20 16.07 29.76 9.24
CA SER A 20 14.67 29.35 9.19
C SER A 20 13.74 30.54 9.42
N ARG A 21 12.73 30.66 8.55
CA ARG A 21 11.68 31.69 8.62
C ARG A 21 10.35 31.14 9.14
N ARG A 22 10.33 29.87 9.57
CA ARG A 22 9.10 29.23 10.08
C ARG A 22 8.85 29.68 11.51
N GLU A 23 7.59 29.94 11.87
CA GLU A 23 7.21 30.51 13.17
C GLU A 23 7.77 29.72 14.37
N ASN A 24 7.79 28.38 14.28
CA ASN A 24 8.27 27.49 15.35
C ASN A 24 9.73 27.03 15.18
N GLU A 25 10.48 27.64 14.27
CA GLU A 25 11.89 27.33 14.04
C GLU A 25 12.73 28.61 13.85
N ASN A 26 12.15 29.77 14.17
CA ASN A 26 12.80 31.05 14.00
C ASN A 26 14.13 31.09 14.78
N GLY A 27 15.17 31.59 14.13
CA GLY A 27 16.53 31.60 14.68
C GLY A 27 17.32 30.31 14.47
N CYS A 28 16.72 29.24 13.91
CA CYS A 28 17.50 28.06 13.53
C CYS A 28 18.37 28.35 12.31
N VAL A 29 19.61 27.84 12.33
CA VAL A 29 20.52 27.84 11.18
C VAL A 29 20.46 26.47 10.52
N LEU A 30 20.15 26.45 9.22
CA LEU A 30 19.90 25.24 8.44
C LEU A 30 20.92 25.09 7.33
N GLU A 31 21.37 23.88 7.04
CA GLU A 31 22.04 23.54 5.79
C GLU A 31 21.10 22.73 4.90
N THR A 32 21.04 23.02 3.60
CA THR A 32 20.14 22.32 2.68
C THR A 32 20.66 20.92 2.36
N LEU A 33 19.76 19.95 2.25
CA LEU A 33 20.05 18.61 1.75
C LEU A 33 19.54 18.49 0.32
N HIS A 34 20.37 17.94 -0.56
CA HIS A 34 20.02 17.68 -1.95
C HIS A 34 20.44 16.29 -2.39
N CYS A 35 19.70 15.72 -3.34
CA CYS A 35 20.09 14.48 -3.99
C CYS A 35 21.33 14.74 -4.87
N ALA A 36 22.40 13.99 -4.66
CA ALA A 36 23.62 14.11 -5.46
C ALA A 36 23.41 13.74 -6.94
N GLY A 37 22.39 12.92 -7.25
CA GLY A 37 22.09 12.48 -8.61
C GLY A 37 21.22 13.43 -9.43
N CYS A 38 20.24 14.09 -8.79
CA CYS A 38 19.24 14.92 -9.50
C CYS A 38 19.09 16.35 -8.95
N ALA A 39 19.88 16.74 -7.95
CA ALA A 39 19.85 18.04 -7.28
C ALA A 39 18.51 18.41 -6.60
N LEU A 40 17.55 17.48 -6.51
CA LEU A 40 16.29 17.69 -5.82
C LEU A 40 16.52 18.07 -4.35
N SER A 41 15.81 19.08 -3.85
CA SER A 41 15.84 19.47 -2.43
C SER A 41 15.17 18.40 -1.57
N LEU A 42 15.98 17.66 -0.81
CA LEU A 42 15.51 16.58 0.04
C LEU A 42 15.11 17.05 1.44
N GLY A 43 15.68 18.17 1.93
CA GLY A 43 15.42 18.62 3.29
C GLY A 43 16.53 19.50 3.86
N TYR A 44 16.80 19.38 5.16
CA TYR A 44 17.73 20.23 5.90
C TYR A 44 18.48 19.50 7.03
N ILE A 45 19.60 20.07 7.47
CA ILE A 45 20.25 19.77 8.76
C ILE A 45 20.16 21.02 9.62
N TYR A 46 19.72 20.88 10.88
CA TYR A 46 19.71 21.97 11.84
C TYR A 46 21.08 22.04 12.53
N ARG A 47 21.83 23.13 12.31
CA ARG A 47 23.16 23.36 12.90
C ARG A 47 23.08 24.11 14.22
N CYS A 48 22.27 25.17 14.23
CA CYS A 48 21.98 25.93 15.45
C CYS A 48 20.50 25.79 15.75
N THR A 49 20.18 25.40 16.97
CA THR A 49 18.82 25.21 17.47
C THR A 49 18.69 25.88 18.84
N PRO A 50 17.52 26.44 19.18
CA PRO A 50 17.16 26.72 20.56
C PRO A 50 16.92 25.41 21.32
N ASP A 51 17.01 25.44 22.65
CA ASP A 51 16.94 24.24 23.53
C ASP A 51 15.74 23.32 23.24
N HIS A 52 14.57 23.90 22.96
CA HIS A 52 13.35 23.15 22.69
C HIS A 52 13.35 22.43 21.33
N LEU A 53 14.34 22.68 20.47
CA LEU A 53 14.56 22.04 19.17
C LEU A 53 15.87 21.25 19.10
N ASP A 54 16.61 21.12 20.20
CA ASP A 54 17.90 20.41 20.21
C ASP A 54 17.78 18.94 19.79
N TYR A 55 16.60 18.35 19.93
CA TYR A 55 16.32 17.00 19.42
C TYR A 55 16.41 16.88 17.89
N LYS A 56 16.39 18.00 17.14
CA LYS A 56 16.57 18.05 15.68
C LYS A 56 18.02 18.29 15.27
N ARG A 57 18.88 18.76 16.19
CA ARG A 57 20.23 19.23 15.88
C ARG A 57 21.09 18.10 15.32
N ASP A 58 21.84 18.42 14.26
CA ASP A 58 22.74 17.50 13.55
C ASP A 58 22.08 16.20 13.06
N LEU A 59 20.76 16.21 12.86
CA LEU A 59 20.02 15.13 12.20
C LEU A 59 19.70 15.50 10.76
N PHE A 60 19.68 14.48 9.90
CA PHE A 60 19.22 14.63 8.52
C PHE A 60 17.69 14.67 8.51
N CYS A 61 17.12 15.85 8.25
CA CYS A 61 15.69 16.09 8.28
C CYS A 61 15.15 16.07 6.84
N LEU A 62 14.61 14.93 6.41
CA LEU A 62 14.08 14.75 5.06
C LEU A 62 12.60 15.15 4.98
N LYS A 63 12.26 15.83 3.90
CA LYS A 63 10.89 16.14 3.48
C LYS A 63 10.20 14.85 3.06
N VAL A 64 9.01 14.61 3.58
CA VAL A 64 8.27 13.37 3.28
C VAL A 64 7.88 13.36 1.80
N GLU A 65 7.48 14.53 1.30
CA GLU A 65 7.12 14.78 -0.10
C GLU A 65 8.28 14.60 -1.09
N ALA A 66 9.53 14.55 -0.62
CA ALA A 66 10.72 14.38 -1.46
C ALA A 66 11.33 12.97 -1.36
N THR A 67 10.68 12.05 -0.61
CA THR A 67 11.22 10.72 -0.33
C THR A 67 10.14 9.65 -0.44
N GLU A 68 10.48 8.53 -1.07
CA GLU A 68 9.66 7.33 -1.07
C GLU A 68 10.29 6.28 -0.18
N SER A 69 9.46 5.46 0.46
CA SER A 69 9.92 4.33 1.28
C SER A 69 9.53 3.03 0.61
N TYR A 70 10.47 2.08 0.61
CA TYR A 70 10.25 0.73 0.11
C TYR A 70 10.56 -0.26 1.21
N VAL A 71 9.62 -1.18 1.46
CA VAL A 71 9.79 -2.25 2.44
C VAL A 71 10.21 -3.52 1.71
N LEU A 72 11.37 -4.07 2.05
CA LEU A 72 11.85 -5.31 1.44
C LEU A 72 10.88 -6.47 1.73
N GLY A 73 10.62 -7.31 0.72
CA GLY A 73 9.70 -8.44 0.85
C GLY A 73 8.21 -8.06 0.84
N SER A 74 7.88 -6.79 0.56
CA SER A 74 6.49 -6.33 0.48
C SER A 74 5.88 -6.47 -0.91
N SER A 75 6.37 -7.36 -1.76
CA SER A 75 5.87 -7.52 -3.14
C SER A 75 4.36 -7.82 -3.20
N GLU A 76 3.78 -8.35 -2.11
CA GLU A 76 2.36 -8.64 -1.93
C GLU A 76 1.57 -7.44 -1.34
N LYS A 77 2.27 -6.46 -0.77
CA LYS A 77 1.69 -5.23 -0.21
C LYS A 77 1.84 -4.12 -1.25
N GLN A 78 0.80 -3.96 -2.05
CA GLN A 78 0.69 -2.86 -3.01
C GLN A 78 0.96 -1.52 -2.30
N ILE A 79 1.82 -0.67 -2.88
CA ILE A 79 1.95 0.73 -2.48
C ILE A 79 0.59 1.37 -2.84
N VAL A 80 -0.28 1.47 -1.85
CA VAL A 80 -1.62 2.02 -2.02
C VAL A 80 -1.46 3.53 -2.20
N SER A 81 -1.73 4.00 -3.41
CA SER A 81 -1.95 5.42 -3.71
C SER A 81 -3.02 5.98 -2.76
N GLU A 82 -2.81 7.17 -2.21
CA GLU A 82 -3.69 7.83 -1.22
C GLU A 82 -5.17 7.96 -1.68
N ASP A 83 -5.47 7.78 -2.97
CA ASP A 83 -6.81 7.85 -3.55
C ASP A 83 -7.62 6.54 -3.48
N LYS A 84 -7.11 5.46 -2.87
CA LYS A 84 -7.89 4.21 -2.69
C LYS A 84 -8.42 4.10 -1.28
N GLU A 85 -9.74 4.12 -1.16
CA GLU A 85 -10.50 3.90 0.07
C GLU A 85 -9.85 2.82 0.94
N LEU A 86 -9.47 3.24 2.16
CA LEU A 86 -8.83 2.40 3.15
C LEU A 86 -9.75 1.25 3.51
N PHE A 87 -9.47 0.04 3.02
CA PHE A 87 -10.07 -1.18 3.54
C PHE A 87 -9.59 -1.36 4.99
N ASN A 88 -10.41 -0.93 5.95
CA ASN A 88 -10.17 -1.10 7.38
C ASN A 88 -10.31 -2.59 7.78
N LEU A 89 -9.85 -2.95 8.98
CA LEU A 89 -9.86 -4.34 9.46
C LEU A 89 -11.29 -4.95 9.47
N GLU A 90 -12.29 -4.11 9.69
CA GLU A 90 -13.71 -4.47 9.70
C GLU A 90 -14.21 -4.83 8.28
N SER A 91 -13.81 -4.07 7.26
CA SER A 91 -14.13 -4.34 5.85
C SER A 91 -13.54 -5.65 5.34
N ARG A 92 -12.39 -6.11 5.87
CA ARG A 92 -11.81 -7.41 5.50
C ARG A 92 -12.72 -8.56 5.96
N VAL A 93 -13.27 -8.47 7.17
CA VAL A 93 -14.16 -9.50 7.72
C VAL A 93 -15.45 -9.57 6.91
N GLU A 94 -15.99 -8.43 6.48
CA GLU A 94 -17.18 -8.37 5.62
C GLU A 94 -16.93 -9.01 4.25
N ILE A 95 -15.77 -8.74 3.64
CA ILE A 95 -15.38 -9.34 2.34
C ILE A 95 -15.20 -10.85 2.48
N GLU A 96 -14.51 -11.32 3.52
CA GLU A 96 -14.33 -12.76 3.80
C GLU A 96 -15.67 -13.47 3.99
N ASN A 97 -16.62 -12.84 4.69
CA ASN A 97 -17.97 -13.37 4.84
C ASN A 97 -18.73 -13.41 3.51
N SER A 98 -18.61 -12.38 2.67
CA SER A 98 -19.24 -12.35 1.34
C SER A 98 -18.69 -13.45 0.43
N LEU A 99 -17.37 -13.67 0.45
CA LEU A 99 -16.73 -14.75 -0.30
C LEU A 99 -17.20 -16.13 0.15
N LYS A 100 -17.33 -16.35 1.47
CA LYS A 100 -17.86 -17.60 2.03
C LYS A 100 -19.29 -17.87 1.56
N GLN A 101 -20.16 -16.85 1.63
CA GLN A 101 -21.53 -16.97 1.15
C GLN A 101 -21.59 -17.30 -0.34
N MET A 102 -20.73 -16.68 -1.14
CA MET A 102 -20.65 -16.96 -2.58
C MET A 102 -20.20 -18.39 -2.87
N GLU A 103 -19.22 -18.90 -2.11
CA GLU A 103 -18.76 -20.29 -2.20
C GLU A 103 -19.89 -21.28 -1.90
N ASP A 104 -20.66 -21.02 -0.85
CA ASP A 104 -21.78 -21.88 -0.45
C ASP A 104 -22.89 -21.89 -1.52
N VAL A 105 -23.22 -20.72 -2.08
CA VAL A 105 -24.19 -20.61 -3.20
C VAL A 105 -23.71 -21.40 -4.41
N LEU A 106 -22.43 -21.31 -4.77
CA LEU A 106 -21.86 -22.05 -5.91
C LEU A 106 -21.95 -23.56 -5.70
N LYS A 107 -21.67 -24.07 -4.49
CA LYS A 107 -21.81 -25.50 -4.16
C LYS A 107 -23.25 -25.99 -4.30
N VAL A 108 -24.22 -25.19 -3.85
CA VAL A 108 -25.64 -25.50 -4.01
C VAL A 108 -26.03 -25.55 -5.48
N LEU A 109 -25.59 -24.58 -6.28
CA LEU A 109 -25.86 -24.54 -7.71
C LEU A 109 -25.24 -25.73 -8.45
N GLN A 110 -24.00 -26.09 -8.11
CA GLN A 110 -23.33 -27.28 -8.66
C GLN A 110 -24.11 -28.56 -8.36
N THR A 111 -24.61 -28.72 -7.13
CA THR A 111 -25.39 -29.90 -6.73
C THR A 111 -26.71 -29.98 -7.50
N LYS A 112 -27.39 -28.84 -7.67
CA LYS A 112 -28.63 -28.77 -8.46
C LYS A 112 -28.40 -29.08 -9.94
N LEU A 113 -27.29 -28.60 -10.52
CA LEU A 113 -26.93 -28.91 -11.90
C LEU A 113 -26.69 -30.41 -12.09
N GLN A 114 -25.96 -31.06 -11.19
CA GLN A 114 -25.74 -32.51 -11.24
C GLN A 114 -27.04 -33.32 -11.13
N ASP A 115 -27.97 -32.89 -10.26
CA ASP A 115 -29.30 -33.53 -10.14
C ASP A 115 -30.12 -33.37 -11.43
N VAL A 116 -30.05 -32.20 -12.08
CA VAL A 116 -30.71 -31.98 -13.38
C VAL A 116 -30.07 -32.82 -14.48
N GLU A 117 -28.74 -32.87 -14.57
CA GLU A 117 -28.01 -33.67 -15.57
C GLU A 117 -28.30 -35.17 -15.43
N THR A 118 -28.36 -35.69 -14.22
CA THR A 118 -28.67 -37.11 -13.96
C THR A 118 -30.11 -37.45 -14.31
N LYS A 119 -31.08 -36.56 -14.02
CA LYS A 119 -32.49 -36.69 -14.41
C LYS A 119 -32.69 -36.58 -15.93
N LEU A 120 -31.93 -35.71 -16.60
CA LEU A 120 -31.98 -35.59 -18.05
C LEU A 120 -31.39 -36.83 -18.73
N SER A 121 -30.29 -37.36 -18.19
CA SER A 121 -29.64 -38.58 -18.68
C SER A 121 -30.47 -39.84 -18.46
N SER A 122 -31.33 -39.88 -17.42
CA SER A 122 -32.26 -40.99 -17.24
C SER A 122 -33.51 -40.88 -18.12
N SER A 123 -33.92 -39.65 -18.48
CA SER A 123 -35.01 -39.40 -19.42
C SER A 123 -34.65 -39.74 -20.87
N SER A 124 -33.39 -39.59 -21.28
CA SER A 124 -32.94 -39.96 -22.64
C SER A 124 -32.87 -41.47 -22.89
N HIS A 125 -32.93 -42.30 -21.83
CA HIS A 125 -33.03 -43.76 -21.94
C HIS A 125 -34.48 -44.28 -22.03
N ALA A 126 -35.49 -43.43 -21.77
CA ALA A 126 -36.90 -43.83 -21.81
C ALA A 126 -37.55 -43.67 -23.21
N GLU A 127 -36.90 -42.99 -24.16
CA GLU A 127 -37.46 -42.73 -25.50
C GLU A 127 -37.04 -43.75 -26.58
N THR A 128 -36.27 -44.80 -26.27
CA THR A 128 -35.82 -45.80 -27.29
C THR A 128 -36.48 -47.18 -27.17
N SER A 129 -37.56 -47.35 -26.40
CA SER A 129 -38.25 -48.64 -26.28
C SER A 129 -39.75 -48.54 -26.56
N CYS A 130 -40.12 -48.10 -27.76
CA CYS A 130 -41.42 -48.34 -28.38
C CYS A 130 -41.27 -48.45 -29.92
N GLU A 131 -40.67 -49.54 -30.41
CA GLU A 131 -40.97 -50.03 -31.76
C GLU A 131 -41.22 -51.55 -31.69
N SER A 132 -42.48 -51.92 -31.94
CA SER A 132 -43.03 -53.27 -31.96
C SER A 132 -42.67 -54.01 -33.26
N PRO A 133 -42.38 -55.33 -33.26
CA PRO A 133 -42.25 -56.09 -34.49
C PRO A 133 -43.63 -56.52 -35.04
N VAL A 134 -43.81 -56.34 -36.35
CA VAL A 134 -44.82 -57.00 -37.19
C VAL A 134 -44.35 -58.41 -37.54
#